data_AF-A0A1S3HWS4-F1
#
_entry.id   AF-A0A1S3HWS4-F1
#
_cell.length_a   1.000
_cell.length_b   1.000
_cell.length_c   1.000
_cell.angle_alpha   90.00
_cell.angle_beta   90.00
_cell.angle_gamma   90.00
#
_symmetry.space_group_name_H-M   'P 1'
#
loop_
_entity.id
_entity.type
_entity.pdbx_description
1 polymer ?
#
loop_
_entity_poly.entity_id
_entity_poly.type
_entity_poly.pdbx_seq_one_letter_code
_entity_poly.pdbx_strand_id
1 'polypeptide(L)'
;MDSKEKKKKKSSSKDKKRRHSSSSSQGKMGSKKVVSSLEDCMIWIQQEQKNLREAAFGNTLVALKEETEKQRKKHALITEFKGFMEKIRSKKYTEEEVGNMDTAYDSLLTLSLERQKCLESLTKIVEIEELFQKVSAEVDTRALELVSQQQEVNEQILYDANTAKTYQSCMGAVKKSWSWLSDLTWCMEVHESHAAEYHKFFHEVKHYEDSLAQFISEMSKSTREKYAKQNKNVQQQILDIRETTRRLLELQTTVETLFERSGTIVPLKWRKEMPPNPLKMKALAAYEHKDFVVAEDDEVTLLDNTHGTKWKVRSASGVESIAPAILFLIPSPDSEAVDKANGLRQRMVNIWEHSLRTLRSQTLRLLTRVINGVDSSELGVLNPAQTQDVMKLLKDSLRKLRIDEPGGADLRDFLHSIHSFAKLLQDSKVDQDEGRRHSATKFFVEWKQVEKMVDTFEELAIYADDYTNTVDKSSNTKYYLCFDDEGKLRWCSNGYIERMKHVELDTDIPLTIEHNEVQLMIIFEKAQDDDEEQQSDMMTVSSALETIEEEMFSSDFMRESQTFSITGVLDPRTDEIVSIFSAVADGIVDRKDGVYRNPVTGESMPIPEAMNRGFII
;
A
#
# COMPACT_ATOMS: atom_id res chain seq x y z
N MET A 1 2.06 53.74 65.07
CA MET A 1 1.49 53.52 66.41
C MET A 1 0.76 52.19 66.41
N ASP A 2 1.30 51.28 67.21
CA ASP A 2 0.69 50.16 67.92
C ASP A 2 0.00 48.96 67.21
N SER A 3 0.78 47.87 67.24
CA SER A 3 0.54 46.69 68.08
C SER A 3 -0.42 45.58 67.62
N LYS A 4 0.23 44.51 67.14
CA LYS A 4 0.02 43.07 67.41
C LYS A 4 -1.03 42.75 68.50
N GLU A 5 -1.91 41.77 68.24
CA GLU A 5 -2.02 40.54 69.04
C GLU A 5 -3.12 39.57 68.56
N LYS A 6 -2.75 38.33 68.23
CA LYS A 6 -3.09 37.09 68.99
C LYS A 6 -3.01 35.82 68.13
N LYS A 7 -1.98 35.02 68.43
CA LYS A 7 -1.90 33.58 68.15
C LYS A 7 -2.82 32.83 69.13
N LYS A 8 -3.54 31.80 68.67
CA LYS A 8 -3.85 30.62 69.49
C LYS A 8 -4.04 29.33 68.66
N LYS A 9 -3.01 28.48 68.79
CA LYS A 9 -3.01 27.01 68.97
C LYS A 9 -3.84 26.08 68.05
N LYS A 10 -3.08 25.32 67.25
CA LYS A 10 -2.97 23.83 67.19
C LYS A 10 -4.26 23.01 67.36
N SER A 11 -4.59 22.21 66.35
CA SER A 11 -4.51 20.74 66.46
C SER A 11 -4.72 20.06 65.09
N SER A 12 -3.96 18.99 64.91
CA SER A 12 -3.77 18.21 63.69
C SER A 12 -4.60 16.92 63.71
N SER A 13 -4.87 16.42 62.50
CA SER A 13 -5.16 15.02 62.12
C SER A 13 -6.64 14.57 62.13
N LYS A 14 -7.22 14.38 60.93
CA LYS A 14 -7.34 13.05 60.29
C LYS A 14 -8.01 13.09 58.91
N ASP A 15 -7.32 12.46 57.96
CA ASP A 15 -7.76 11.58 56.87
C ASP A 15 -8.71 12.01 55.72
N LYS A 16 -8.09 11.91 54.52
CA LYS A 16 -8.53 11.23 53.28
C LYS A 16 -9.73 11.75 52.48
N LYS A 17 -9.41 12.22 51.27
CA LYS A 17 -9.95 11.61 50.03
C LYS A 17 -8.92 11.70 48.89
N ARG A 18 -8.59 10.52 48.36
CA ARG A 18 -7.71 10.27 47.21
C ARG A 18 -8.31 10.88 45.93
N ARG A 19 -7.48 11.56 45.13
CA ARG A 19 -7.58 11.59 43.68
C ARG A 19 -6.19 11.28 43.12
N HIS A 20 -6.10 10.19 42.37
CA HIS A 20 -4.90 9.80 41.64
C HIS A 20 -4.72 10.77 40.47
N SER A 21 -3.66 11.57 40.50
CA SER A 21 -3.07 12.18 39.31
C SER A 21 -1.76 11.45 39.03
N SER A 22 -1.72 10.72 37.93
CA SER A 22 -0.50 10.14 37.36
C SER A 22 0.35 11.28 36.82
N SER A 23 1.21 11.85 37.67
CA SER A 23 2.22 12.82 37.25
C SER A 23 3.30 12.11 36.45
N SER A 24 3.41 12.51 35.18
CA SER A 24 4.48 12.21 34.25
C SER A 24 5.87 12.42 34.86
N SER A 25 6.60 11.33 35.03
CA SER A 25 8.02 11.30 35.35
C SER A 25 8.83 11.82 34.16
N GLN A 26 8.94 13.14 34.00
CA GLN A 26 9.95 13.73 33.11
C GLN A 26 11.33 13.40 33.66
N GLY A 27 12.01 12.45 33.01
CA GLY A 27 13.37 12.02 33.34
C GLY A 27 14.38 13.13 33.16
N LYS A 28 14.64 13.89 34.22
CA LYS A 28 15.92 14.56 34.43
C LYS A 28 16.96 13.50 34.82
N MET A 29 17.48 12.76 33.84
CA MET A 29 18.72 12.01 34.03
C MET A 29 19.87 12.99 33.81
N GLY A 30 20.46 13.47 34.91
CA GLY A 30 21.55 14.45 34.89
C GLY A 30 22.80 13.89 34.21
N SER A 31 23.22 14.55 33.14
CA SER A 31 24.29 14.19 32.18
C SER A 31 25.73 14.09 32.72
N LYS A 32 25.98 13.71 33.98
CA LYS A 32 27.36 13.62 34.50
C LYS A 32 27.70 12.43 35.40
N LYS A 33 26.75 11.55 35.79
CA LYS A 33 27.04 10.61 36.90
C LYS A 33 26.84 9.10 36.67
N VAL A 34 26.41 8.61 35.51
CA VAL A 34 25.95 7.20 35.42
C VAL A 34 26.53 6.39 34.25
N VAL A 35 27.46 6.93 33.45
CA VAL A 35 28.08 6.14 32.37
C VAL A 35 29.54 5.90 32.69
N SER A 36 29.82 4.78 33.36
CA SER A 36 31.14 4.41 33.85
C SER A 36 31.70 3.15 33.19
N SER A 37 30.81 2.32 32.64
CA SER A 37 31.10 1.03 32.03
C SER A 37 30.51 0.93 30.61
N LEU A 38 30.94 -0.10 29.87
CA LEU A 38 30.34 -0.47 28.59
C LEU A 38 28.85 -0.83 28.73
N GLU A 39 28.49 -1.51 29.82
CA GLU A 39 27.10 -1.92 30.08
C GLU A 39 26.19 -0.71 30.32
N ASP A 40 26.67 0.30 31.04
CA ASP A 40 25.93 1.56 31.21
C ASP A 40 25.67 2.26 29.86
N CYS A 41 26.64 2.23 28.94
CA CYS A 41 26.47 2.77 27.59
C CYS A 41 25.38 2.02 26.83
N MET A 42 25.41 0.68 26.87
CA MET A 42 24.44 -0.15 26.16
C MET A 42 23.02 0.04 26.69
N ILE A 43 22.85 0.09 28.02
CA ILE A 43 21.55 0.37 28.65
C ILE A 43 21.03 1.74 28.21
N TRP A 44 21.90 2.76 28.23
CA TRP A 44 21.52 4.10 27.80
C TRP A 44 21.09 4.13 26.31
N ILE A 45 21.87 3.50 25.42
CA ILE A 45 21.56 3.41 24.00
C ILE A 45 20.19 2.73 23.79
N GLN A 46 19.96 1.59 24.41
CA GLN A 46 18.70 0.84 24.29
C GLN A 46 17.51 1.62 24.83
N GLN A 47 17.67 2.29 25.98
CA GLN A 47 16.62 3.13 26.55
C GLN A 47 16.29 4.30 25.61
N GLU A 48 17.29 4.94 25.00
CA GLU A 48 17.02 6.03 24.06
C GLU A 48 16.41 5.55 22.75
N GLN A 49 16.80 4.38 22.25
CA GLN A 49 16.13 3.75 21.12
C GLN A 49 14.65 3.51 21.42
N LYS A 50 14.33 2.95 22.60
CA LYS A 50 12.95 2.74 23.04
C LYS A 50 12.19 4.06 23.13
N ASN A 51 12.77 5.06 23.81
CA ASN A 51 12.16 6.38 23.96
C ASN A 51 11.86 7.05 22.60
N LEU A 52 12.74 6.89 21.60
CA LEU A 52 12.53 7.47 20.26
C LEU A 52 11.42 6.75 19.47
N ARG A 53 11.28 5.43 19.63
CA ARG A 53 10.23 4.63 18.98
C ARG A 53 8.85 4.88 19.59
N GLU A 54 8.77 5.06 20.90
CA GLU A 54 7.50 5.23 21.62
C GLU A 54 7.02 6.69 21.67
N ALA A 55 7.87 7.66 21.35
CA ALA A 55 7.51 9.07 21.39
C ALA A 55 6.50 9.44 20.30
N ALA A 56 5.39 10.07 20.68
CA ALA A 56 4.40 10.60 19.75
C ALA A 56 5.00 11.71 18.87
N PHE A 57 4.52 11.85 17.64
CA PHE A 57 4.93 12.95 16.74
C PHE A 57 4.14 14.25 16.98
N GLY A 58 2.90 14.12 17.46
CA GLY A 58 1.94 15.24 17.48
C GLY A 58 1.23 15.39 16.13
N ASN A 59 0.04 15.99 16.14
CA ASN A 59 -0.82 16.15 14.96
C ASN A 59 -1.28 17.59 14.72
N THR A 60 -0.89 18.53 15.59
CA THR A 60 -1.19 19.96 15.45
C THR A 60 0.11 20.74 15.30
N LEU A 61 0.02 21.95 14.75
CA LEU A 61 1.21 22.76 14.49
C LEU A 61 2.02 23.03 15.77
N VAL A 62 1.30 23.32 16.87
CA VAL A 62 1.92 23.59 18.18
C VAL A 62 2.62 22.33 18.70
N ALA A 63 1.95 21.18 18.66
CA ALA A 63 2.51 19.92 19.14
C ALA A 63 3.75 19.51 18.34
N LEU A 64 3.71 19.63 17.00
CA LEU A 64 4.84 19.31 16.13
C LEU A 64 6.03 20.25 16.33
N LYS A 65 5.81 21.56 16.50
CA LYS A 65 6.87 22.53 16.81
C LYS A 65 7.55 22.20 18.15
N GLU A 66 6.78 21.82 19.17
CA GLU A 66 7.33 21.39 20.46
C GLU A 66 8.11 20.07 20.36
N GLU A 67 7.57 19.06 19.67
CA GLU A 67 8.23 17.77 19.48
C GLU A 67 9.49 17.87 18.61
N THR A 68 9.50 18.76 17.62
CA THR A 68 10.69 19.07 16.81
C THR A 68 11.81 19.64 17.68
N GLU A 69 11.50 20.61 18.55
CA GLU A 69 12.49 21.20 19.45
C GLU A 69 12.98 20.20 20.51
N LYS A 70 12.09 19.34 21.03
CA LYS A 70 12.46 18.23 21.92
C LYS A 70 13.40 17.26 21.21
N GLN A 71 13.08 16.84 19.98
CA GLN A 71 13.90 15.93 19.19
C GLN A 71 15.26 16.55 18.84
N ARG A 72 15.32 17.84 18.50
CA ARG A 72 16.57 18.55 18.21
C ARG A 72 17.52 18.53 19.41
N LYS A 73 17.01 18.82 20.62
CA LYS A 73 17.80 18.74 21.86
C LYS A 73 18.26 17.30 22.13
N LYS A 74 17.40 16.33 21.88
CA LYS A 74 17.69 14.91 22.07
C LYS A 74 18.76 14.41 21.08
N HIS A 75 18.68 14.79 19.81
CA HIS A 75 19.67 14.46 18.79
C HIS A 75 21.05 15.05 19.12
N ALA A 76 21.09 16.29 19.63
CA ALA A 76 22.34 16.89 20.11
C ALA A 76 22.94 16.08 21.27
N LEU A 77 22.14 15.67 22.26
CA LEU A 77 22.60 14.81 23.35
C LEU A 77 23.14 13.46 22.86
N ILE A 78 22.46 12.82 21.89
CA ILE A 78 22.93 11.57 21.28
C ILE A 78 24.26 11.78 20.56
N THR A 79 24.43 12.89 19.84
CA THR A 79 25.68 13.20 19.13
C THR A 79 26.83 13.46 20.11
N GLU A 80 26.58 14.21 21.19
CA GLU A 80 27.55 14.45 22.26
C GLU A 80 27.95 13.15 22.99
N PHE A 81 27.05 12.16 23.05
CA PHE A 81 27.31 10.86 23.67
C PHE A 81 28.49 10.11 23.03
N LYS A 82 28.79 10.36 21.74
CA LYS A 82 29.95 9.78 21.06
C LYS A 82 31.27 10.05 21.81
N GLY A 83 31.43 11.25 22.39
CA GLY A 83 32.62 11.61 23.16
C GLY A 83 32.77 10.81 24.47
N PHE A 84 31.69 10.24 25.00
CA PHE A 84 31.76 9.31 26.13
C PHE A 84 32.14 7.90 25.68
N MET A 85 31.64 7.45 24.52
CA MET A 85 32.01 6.14 23.96
C MET A 85 33.52 6.04 23.68
N GLU A 86 34.13 7.11 23.14
CA GLU A 86 35.58 7.16 22.91
C GLU A 86 36.39 7.03 24.22
N LYS A 87 35.87 7.53 25.35
CA LYS A 87 36.52 7.37 26.67
C LYS A 87 36.35 5.95 27.24
N ILE A 88 35.29 5.24 26.87
CA ILE A 88 35.10 3.83 27.24
C ILE A 88 35.99 2.94 26.36
N ARG A 89 36.15 3.29 25.08
CA ARG A 89 37.06 2.61 24.15
C ARG A 89 38.51 2.60 24.62
N SER A 90 38.97 3.64 25.34
CA SER A 90 40.33 3.67 25.90
C SER A 90 40.56 2.71 27.08
N LYS A 91 39.55 1.94 27.50
CA LYS A 91 39.65 0.91 28.56
C LYS A 91 39.85 -0.49 27.95
N LYS A 92 40.21 -1.48 28.78
CA LYS A 92 40.41 -2.88 28.33
C LYS A 92 39.05 -3.59 28.11
N TYR A 93 38.54 -3.56 26.89
CA TYR A 93 37.39 -4.34 26.41
C TYR A 93 37.78 -5.15 25.16
N THR A 94 37.00 -6.18 24.82
CA THR A 94 37.22 -6.94 23.58
C THR A 94 36.80 -6.13 22.35
N GLU A 95 37.41 -6.39 21.19
CA GLU A 95 37.03 -5.74 19.93
C GLU A 95 35.56 -6.01 19.55
N GLU A 96 35.05 -7.21 19.88
CA GLU A 96 33.66 -7.59 19.63
C GLU A 96 32.67 -6.80 20.49
N GLU A 97 32.96 -6.63 21.78
CA GLU A 97 32.13 -5.84 22.71
C GLU A 97 32.06 -4.36 22.29
N VAL A 98 33.19 -3.78 21.89
CA VAL A 98 33.24 -2.40 21.39
C VAL A 98 32.52 -2.27 20.06
N GLY A 99 32.69 -3.24 19.14
CA GLY A 99 32.00 -3.26 17.85
C GLY A 99 30.48 -3.38 17.98
N ASN A 100 30.00 -4.17 18.94
CA ASN A 100 28.56 -4.29 19.24
C ASN A 100 27.98 -2.96 19.75
N MET A 101 28.71 -2.25 20.62
CA MET A 101 28.32 -0.93 21.09
C MET A 101 28.30 0.10 19.96
N ASP A 102 29.33 0.14 19.11
CA ASP A 102 29.40 1.06 17.98
C ASP A 102 28.24 0.82 17.01
N THR A 103 27.93 -0.44 16.70
CA THR A 103 26.78 -0.81 15.86
C THR A 103 25.45 -0.37 16.47
N ALA A 104 25.27 -0.56 17.78
CA ALA A 104 24.06 -0.14 18.48
C ALA A 104 23.90 1.38 18.52
N TYR A 105 25.01 2.11 18.69
CA TYR A 105 25.03 3.57 18.65
C TYR A 105 24.74 4.13 17.26
N ASP A 106 25.33 3.55 16.20
CA ASP A 106 25.06 3.95 14.83
C ASP A 106 23.58 3.73 14.45
N SER A 107 22.99 2.63 14.93
CA SER A 107 21.55 2.38 14.81
C SER A 107 20.71 3.44 15.54
N LEU A 108 21.10 3.83 16.76
CA LEU A 108 20.43 4.91 17.51
C LEU A 108 20.55 6.25 16.78
N LEU A 109 21.72 6.59 16.25
CA LEU A 109 21.95 7.84 15.52
C LEU A 109 21.09 7.90 14.25
N THR A 110 21.03 6.78 13.52
CA THR A 110 20.16 6.63 12.34
C THR A 110 18.69 6.83 12.71
N LEU A 111 18.20 6.14 13.75
CA LEU A 111 16.83 6.30 14.23
C LEU A 111 16.51 7.75 14.63
N SER A 112 17.44 8.41 15.31
CA SER A 112 17.31 9.80 15.74
C SER A 112 17.21 10.76 14.54
N LEU A 113 18.03 10.54 13.51
CA LEU A 113 18.02 11.33 12.28
C LEU A 113 16.74 11.11 11.47
N GLU A 114 16.31 9.86 11.31
CA GLU A 114 15.06 9.54 10.59
C GLU A 114 13.84 10.15 11.29
N ARG A 115 13.78 10.08 12.62
CA ARG A 115 12.72 10.76 13.38
C ARG A 115 12.72 12.27 13.15
N GLN A 116 13.90 12.89 13.10
CA GLN A 116 14.01 14.33 12.84
C GLN A 116 13.49 14.70 11.44
N LYS A 117 13.91 13.97 10.40
CA LYS A 117 13.40 14.16 9.03
C LYS A 117 11.88 13.98 8.94
N CYS A 118 11.32 13.02 9.67
CA CYS A 118 9.88 12.81 9.73
C CYS A 118 9.16 14.01 10.36
N LEU A 119 9.65 14.53 11.49
CA LEU A 119 9.09 15.73 12.13
C LEU A 119 9.15 16.97 11.22
N GLU A 120 10.26 17.16 10.50
CA GLU A 120 10.41 18.24 9.53
C GLU A 120 9.39 18.11 8.38
N SER A 121 9.15 16.90 7.90
CA SER A 121 8.17 16.62 6.83
C SER A 121 6.74 16.83 7.32
N LEU A 122 6.40 16.34 8.51
CA LEU A 122 5.08 16.54 9.14
C LEU A 122 4.80 18.02 9.41
N THR A 123 5.82 18.79 9.83
CA THR A 123 5.67 20.23 10.08
C THR A 123 5.25 20.96 8.80
N LYS A 124 5.86 20.65 7.65
CA LYS A 124 5.48 21.26 6.35
C LYS A 124 4.03 20.98 5.97
N ILE A 125 3.50 19.81 6.31
CA ILE A 125 2.09 19.46 6.05
C ILE A 125 1.18 20.32 6.93
N VAL A 126 1.47 20.37 8.23
CA VAL A 126 0.61 21.05 9.21
C VAL A 126 0.77 22.57 9.18
N GLU A 127 1.82 23.13 8.57
CA GLU A 127 1.94 24.57 8.29
C GLU A 127 0.76 25.13 7.47
N ILE A 128 0.07 24.29 6.69
CA ILE A 128 -1.15 24.67 5.96
C ILE A 128 -2.29 25.04 6.92
N GLU A 129 -2.28 24.53 8.17
CA GLU A 129 -3.23 24.90 9.24
C GLU A 129 -3.31 26.43 9.43
N GLU A 130 -2.18 27.14 9.34
CA GLU A 130 -2.15 28.60 9.47
C GLU A 130 -2.93 29.31 8.36
N LEU A 131 -3.00 28.72 7.16
CA LEU A 131 -3.76 29.27 6.04
C LEU A 131 -5.27 29.05 6.24
N PHE A 132 -5.68 27.85 6.67
CA PHE A 132 -7.07 27.57 6.98
C PHE A 132 -7.61 28.48 8.09
N GLN A 133 -6.83 28.69 9.15
CA GLN A 133 -7.21 29.61 10.23
C GLN A 133 -7.40 31.05 9.72
N LYS A 134 -6.53 31.54 8.83
CA LYS A 134 -6.67 32.87 8.23
C LYS A 134 -7.92 32.98 7.37
N VAL A 135 -8.21 31.98 6.56
CA VAL A 135 -9.42 31.94 5.71
C VAL A 135 -10.68 31.94 6.58
N SER A 136 -10.72 31.12 7.63
CA SER A 136 -11.86 31.06 8.56
C SER A 136 -12.13 32.42 9.23
N ALA A 137 -11.08 33.08 9.73
CA ALA A 137 -11.22 34.38 10.36
C ALA A 137 -11.70 35.49 9.38
N GLU A 138 -11.25 35.44 8.13
CA GLU A 138 -11.70 36.36 7.08
C GLU A 138 -13.18 36.11 6.74
N VAL A 139 -13.64 34.86 6.65
CA VAL A 139 -15.05 34.52 6.42
C VAL A 139 -15.94 35.11 7.51
N ASP A 140 -15.57 34.93 8.78
CA ASP A 140 -16.32 35.49 9.92
C ASP A 140 -16.37 37.02 9.86
N THR A 141 -15.23 37.66 9.56
CA THR A 141 -15.13 39.11 9.46
C THR A 141 -16.04 39.65 8.35
N ARG A 142 -16.03 39.02 7.17
CA ARG A 142 -16.87 39.42 6.03
C ARG A 142 -18.35 39.22 6.29
N ALA A 143 -18.73 38.13 6.96
CA ALA A 143 -20.11 37.89 7.32
C ALA A 143 -20.65 39.00 8.24
N LEU A 144 -19.86 39.43 9.22
CA LEU A 144 -20.23 40.52 10.14
C LEU A 144 -20.27 41.89 9.44
N GLU A 145 -19.31 42.20 8.58
CA GLU A 145 -19.27 43.45 7.79
C GLU A 145 -20.50 43.59 6.88
N LEU A 146 -20.94 42.50 6.24
CA LEU A 146 -22.10 42.53 5.35
C LEU A 146 -23.41 42.82 6.08
N VAL A 147 -23.55 42.34 7.32
CA VAL A 147 -24.73 42.61 8.16
C VAL A 147 -24.75 44.06 8.63
N SER A 148 -23.60 44.60 9.06
CA SER A 148 -23.53 46.00 9.52
C SER A 148 -23.80 46.99 8.40
N GLN A 149 -23.23 46.76 7.21
CA GLN A 149 -23.49 47.59 6.03
C GLN A 149 -24.95 47.53 5.56
N GLN A 150 -25.61 46.37 5.67
CA GLN A 150 -27.04 46.25 5.36
C GLN A 150 -27.92 47.09 6.29
N GLN A 151 -27.56 47.25 7.57
CA GLN A 151 -28.32 48.09 8.50
C GLN A 151 -28.26 49.57 8.11
N GLU A 152 -27.07 50.09 7.77
CA GLU A 152 -26.90 51.49 7.33
C GLU A 152 -27.65 51.82 6.04
N VAL A 153 -27.66 50.86 5.09
CA VAL A 153 -28.34 51.01 3.81
C VAL A 153 -29.87 50.98 3.98
N ASN A 154 -30.40 50.11 4.85
CA ASN A 154 -31.83 49.99 5.08
C ASN A 154 -32.48 51.22 5.73
N GLU A 155 -31.72 52.01 6.51
CA GLU A 155 -32.21 53.27 7.10
C GLU A 155 -32.46 54.38 6.07
N GLN A 156 -31.88 54.25 4.86
CA GLN A 156 -31.92 55.28 3.81
C GLN A 156 -32.89 54.96 2.67
N ILE A 157 -33.51 53.76 2.67
CA ILE A 157 -34.31 53.27 1.55
C ILE A 157 -35.82 53.52 1.74
N LEU A 158 -36.46 54.10 0.73
CA LEU A 158 -37.92 54.19 0.61
C LEU A 158 -38.45 52.88 -0.02
N TYR A 159 -39.33 52.18 0.70
CA TYR A 159 -39.86 50.88 0.26
C TYR A 159 -40.94 51.03 -0.82
N ASP A 160 -40.67 50.52 -2.01
CA ASP A 160 -41.64 50.35 -3.09
C ASP A 160 -41.52 48.95 -3.76
N ALA A 161 -42.40 48.65 -4.72
CA ALA A 161 -42.44 47.36 -5.41
C ALA A 161 -41.19 47.07 -6.28
N ASN A 162 -40.50 48.10 -6.79
CA ASN A 162 -39.29 47.94 -7.59
C ASN A 162 -38.08 47.68 -6.68
N THR A 163 -37.99 48.38 -5.54
CA THR A 163 -37.01 48.17 -4.48
C THR A 163 -37.11 46.75 -3.92
N ALA A 164 -38.33 46.22 -3.74
CA ALA A 164 -38.55 44.84 -3.29
C ALA A 164 -37.98 43.80 -4.28
N LYS A 165 -38.17 43.99 -5.58
CA LYS A 165 -37.62 43.08 -6.62
C LYS A 165 -36.09 43.13 -6.65
N THR A 166 -35.51 44.34 -6.63
CA THR A 166 -34.05 44.52 -6.60
C THR A 166 -33.44 43.89 -5.35
N TYR A 167 -34.09 44.06 -4.19
CA TYR A 167 -33.68 43.41 -2.95
C TYR A 167 -33.72 41.88 -3.06
N GLN A 168 -34.79 41.30 -3.61
CA GLN A 168 -34.87 39.85 -3.85
C GLN A 168 -33.76 39.34 -4.79
N SER A 169 -33.48 40.05 -5.89
CA SER A 169 -32.38 39.70 -6.79
C SER A 169 -31.02 39.80 -6.10
N CYS A 170 -30.80 40.84 -5.29
CA CYS A 170 -29.60 40.99 -4.47
C CYS A 170 -29.46 39.83 -3.49
N MET A 171 -30.54 39.44 -2.81
CA MET A 171 -30.51 38.30 -1.87
C MET A 171 -30.27 36.97 -2.56
N GLY A 172 -30.82 36.78 -3.76
CA GLY A 172 -30.47 35.66 -4.63
C GLY A 172 -28.98 35.65 -4.99
N ALA A 173 -28.40 36.80 -5.33
CA ALA A 173 -26.98 36.93 -5.64
C ALA A 173 -26.08 36.64 -4.41
N VAL A 174 -26.44 37.14 -3.22
CA VAL A 174 -25.74 36.82 -1.97
C VAL A 174 -25.76 35.31 -1.71
N LYS A 175 -26.92 34.66 -1.83
CA LYS A 175 -27.03 33.20 -1.68
C LYS A 175 -26.12 32.46 -2.68
N LYS A 176 -26.11 32.87 -3.94
CA LYS A 176 -25.24 32.29 -4.97
C LYS A 176 -23.75 32.48 -4.64
N SER A 177 -23.35 33.67 -4.18
CA SER A 177 -21.95 33.94 -3.80
C SER A 177 -21.46 33.06 -2.64
N TRP A 178 -22.31 32.82 -1.63
CA TRP A 178 -21.96 31.91 -0.53
C TRP A 178 -21.93 30.45 -0.98
N SER A 179 -22.87 30.04 -1.84
CA SER A 179 -22.85 28.71 -2.46
C SER A 179 -21.54 28.47 -3.23
N TRP A 180 -21.11 29.47 -3.99
CA TRP A 180 -19.84 29.41 -4.73
C TRP A 180 -18.63 29.21 -3.81
N LEU A 181 -18.60 29.86 -2.64
CA LEU A 181 -17.53 29.62 -1.66
C LEU A 181 -17.56 28.19 -1.12
N SER A 182 -18.75 27.61 -0.91
CA SER A 182 -18.88 26.19 -0.55
C SER A 182 -18.34 25.26 -1.64
N ASP A 183 -18.63 25.53 -2.91
CA ASP A 183 -18.09 24.75 -4.03
C ASP A 183 -16.56 24.82 -4.09
N LEU A 184 -15.98 26.01 -3.84
CA LEU A 184 -14.52 26.17 -3.75
C LEU A 184 -13.91 25.42 -2.56
N THR A 185 -14.59 25.38 -1.41
CA THR A 185 -14.15 24.59 -0.25
C THR A 185 -14.15 23.10 -0.58
N TRP A 186 -15.19 22.60 -1.26
CA TRP A 186 -15.24 21.21 -1.71
C TRP A 186 -14.12 20.89 -2.72
N CYS A 187 -13.88 21.79 -3.69
CA CYS A 187 -12.75 21.63 -4.61
C CYS A 187 -11.41 21.55 -3.86
N MET A 188 -11.22 22.37 -2.81
CA MET A 188 -10.02 22.34 -1.98
C MET A 188 -9.86 21.00 -1.26
N GLU A 189 -10.95 20.46 -0.70
CA GLU A 189 -10.95 19.15 -0.04
C GLU A 189 -10.51 18.02 -0.99
N VAL A 190 -11.01 18.05 -2.23
CA VAL A 190 -10.58 17.11 -3.28
C VAL A 190 -9.08 17.26 -3.59
N HIS A 191 -8.55 18.48 -3.71
CA HIS A 191 -7.11 18.69 -3.94
C HIS A 191 -6.26 18.26 -2.74
N GLU A 192 -6.72 18.50 -1.51
CA GLU A 192 -6.05 18.07 -0.29
C GLU A 192 -5.94 16.55 -0.21
N SER A 193 -7.05 15.85 -0.47
CA SER A 193 -7.10 14.38 -0.50
C SER A 193 -6.10 13.80 -1.51
N HIS A 194 -6.11 14.33 -2.74
CA HIS A 194 -5.16 13.90 -3.78
C HIS A 194 -3.70 14.27 -3.45
N ALA A 195 -3.44 15.42 -2.81
CA ALA A 195 -2.11 15.81 -2.36
C ALA A 195 -1.57 14.88 -1.27
N ALA A 196 -2.43 14.45 -0.34
CA ALA A 196 -2.09 13.49 0.68
C ALA A 196 -1.75 12.12 0.06
N GLU A 197 -2.57 11.61 -0.86
CA GLU A 197 -2.32 10.32 -1.51
C GLU A 197 -1.07 10.35 -2.40
N TYR A 198 -0.86 11.41 -3.17
CA TYR A 198 0.35 11.62 -3.96
C TYR A 198 1.61 11.58 -3.08
N HIS A 199 1.63 12.37 -2.00
CA HIS A 199 2.79 12.40 -1.09
C HIS A 199 3.05 11.06 -0.42
N LYS A 200 1.98 10.41 0.09
CA LYS A 200 2.05 9.10 0.72
C LYS A 200 2.62 8.05 -0.24
N PHE A 201 2.12 8.01 -1.47
CA PHE A 201 2.56 7.07 -2.49
C PHE A 201 4.06 7.18 -2.77
N PHE A 202 4.58 8.37 -3.09
CA PHE A 202 6.00 8.53 -3.40
C PHE A 202 6.91 8.28 -2.17
N HIS A 203 6.41 8.56 -0.97
CA HIS A 203 7.13 8.22 0.26
C HIS A 203 7.21 6.69 0.47
N GLU A 204 6.11 5.97 0.25
CA GLU A 204 6.09 4.51 0.33
C GLU A 204 6.99 3.87 -0.74
N VAL A 205 6.91 4.34 -1.99
CA VAL A 205 7.79 3.88 -3.08
C VAL A 205 9.25 3.93 -2.64
N LYS A 206 9.71 5.09 -2.15
CA LYS A 206 11.09 5.25 -1.69
C LYS A 206 11.44 4.32 -0.54
N HIS A 207 10.57 4.20 0.46
CA HIS A 207 10.77 3.29 1.59
C HIS A 207 10.95 1.84 1.13
N TYR A 208 10.15 1.39 0.15
CA TYR A 208 10.27 0.04 -0.38
C TYR A 208 11.49 -0.13 -1.30
N GLU A 209 11.91 0.89 -2.06
CA GLU A 209 13.20 0.85 -2.76
C GLU A 209 14.36 0.55 -1.80
N ASP A 210 14.41 1.26 -0.66
CA ASP A 210 15.42 1.07 0.36
C ASP A 210 15.29 -0.30 1.07
N SER A 211 14.06 -0.73 1.38
CA SER A 211 13.78 -2.02 2.02
C SER A 211 14.20 -3.20 1.15
N LEU A 212 13.92 -3.14 -0.15
CA LEU A 212 14.31 -4.14 -1.14
C LEU A 212 15.85 -4.23 -1.26
N ALA A 213 16.54 -3.09 -1.29
CA ALA A 213 18.01 -3.05 -1.29
C ALA A 213 18.61 -3.63 0.01
N GLN A 214 18.01 -3.30 1.16
CA GLN A 214 18.42 -3.84 2.45
C GLN A 214 18.27 -5.37 2.49
N PHE A 215 17.16 -5.91 1.99
CA PHE A 215 16.90 -7.35 1.95
C PHE A 215 17.99 -8.11 1.18
N ILE A 216 18.40 -7.63 -0.01
CA ILE A 216 19.50 -8.21 -0.79
C ILE A 216 20.82 -8.17 0.00
N SER A 217 21.11 -7.04 0.65
CA SER A 217 22.31 -6.89 1.48
C SER A 217 22.32 -7.88 2.66
N GLU A 218 21.18 -8.09 3.32
CA GLU A 218 21.05 -9.07 4.41
C GLU A 218 21.26 -10.51 3.93
N MET A 219 20.64 -10.87 2.80
CA MET A 219 20.76 -12.19 2.17
C MET A 219 22.21 -12.50 1.75
N SER A 220 22.89 -11.53 1.14
CA SER A 220 24.29 -11.68 0.71
C SER A 220 25.27 -11.78 1.89
N LYS A 221 25.10 -10.96 2.95
CA LYS A 221 25.92 -11.04 4.18
C LYS A 221 25.75 -12.37 4.91
N SER A 222 24.51 -12.86 5.03
CA SER A 222 24.21 -14.17 5.61
C SER A 222 24.96 -15.30 4.90
N THR A 223 25.09 -15.20 3.57
CA THR A 223 25.77 -16.19 2.72
C THR A 223 27.29 -16.22 2.93
N ARG A 224 27.93 -15.07 3.18
CA ARG A 224 29.41 -14.95 3.26
C ARG A 224 29.97 -15.22 4.66
N GLU A 225 29.30 -14.79 5.73
CA GLU A 225 29.88 -14.79 7.09
C GLU A 225 29.30 -15.85 8.04
N LYS A 226 28.03 -16.27 7.85
CA LYS A 226 27.33 -17.16 8.79
C LYS A 226 27.35 -18.64 8.40
N TYR A 227 27.26 -18.95 7.10
CA TYR A 227 27.28 -20.35 6.63
C TYR A 227 28.60 -21.09 6.87
N ALA A 228 29.73 -20.37 6.89
CA ALA A 228 31.04 -20.95 7.20
C ALA A 228 31.20 -21.32 8.69
N LYS A 229 30.44 -20.66 9.59
CA LYS A 229 30.53 -20.85 11.05
C LYS A 229 29.37 -21.68 11.63
N GLN A 230 28.22 -21.73 10.97
CA GLN A 230 27.05 -22.47 11.45
C GLN A 230 26.97 -23.88 10.86
N ASN A 231 26.95 -24.89 11.73
CA ASN A 231 26.62 -26.27 11.36
C ASN A 231 25.09 -26.43 11.27
N LYS A 232 24.43 -25.68 10.36
CA LYS A 232 22.97 -25.74 10.17
C LYS A 232 22.56 -27.16 9.76
N ASN A 233 21.48 -27.67 10.37
CA ASN A 233 20.87 -28.95 10.01
C ASN A 233 19.75 -28.75 8.97
N VAL A 234 19.24 -29.85 8.43
CA VAL A 234 18.18 -29.86 7.39
C VAL A 234 16.90 -29.16 7.86
N GLN A 235 16.50 -29.33 9.12
CA GLN A 235 15.32 -28.67 9.65
C GLN A 235 15.46 -27.14 9.71
N GLN A 236 16.62 -26.63 10.12
CA GLN A 236 16.85 -25.20 10.15
C GLN A 236 16.82 -24.61 8.74
N GLN A 237 17.36 -25.33 7.74
CA GLN A 237 17.29 -24.89 6.35
C GLN A 237 15.84 -24.83 5.83
N ILE A 238 15.00 -25.81 6.17
CA ILE A 238 13.56 -25.78 5.82
C ILE A 238 12.90 -24.52 6.41
N LEU A 239 13.16 -24.23 7.69
CA LEU A 239 12.60 -23.05 8.35
C LEU A 239 13.09 -21.75 7.71
N ASP A 240 14.37 -21.68 7.36
CA ASP A 240 14.96 -20.51 6.71
C ASP A 240 14.37 -20.28 5.32
N ILE A 241 14.15 -21.33 4.51
CA ILE A 241 13.48 -21.23 3.21
C ILE A 241 12.04 -20.73 3.39
N ARG A 242 11.28 -21.30 4.33
CA ARG A 242 9.89 -20.90 4.60
C ARG A 242 9.78 -19.44 5.05
N GLU A 243 10.63 -19.03 5.98
CA GLU A 243 10.65 -17.66 6.49
C GLU A 243 11.06 -16.67 5.39
N THR A 244 12.02 -17.03 4.55
CA THR A 244 12.41 -16.21 3.39
C THR A 244 11.26 -16.11 2.38
N THR A 245 10.60 -17.23 2.07
CA THR A 245 9.42 -17.26 1.19
C THR A 245 8.31 -16.35 1.70
N ARG A 246 7.97 -16.45 2.99
CA ARG A 246 6.96 -15.59 3.63
C ARG A 246 7.28 -14.10 3.46
N ARG A 247 8.53 -13.70 3.75
CA ARG A 247 8.97 -12.31 3.59
C ARG A 247 8.91 -11.83 2.15
N LEU A 248 9.30 -12.69 1.19
CA LEU A 248 9.23 -12.37 -0.23
C LEU A 248 7.79 -12.15 -0.68
N LEU A 249 6.85 -12.99 -0.25
CA LEU A 249 5.42 -12.83 -0.57
C LEU A 249 4.83 -11.57 0.06
N GLU A 250 5.24 -11.19 1.28
CA GLU A 250 4.81 -9.94 1.92
C GLU A 250 5.32 -8.70 1.17
N LEU A 251 6.59 -8.71 0.77
CA LEU A 251 7.18 -7.65 -0.05
C LEU A 251 6.50 -7.58 -1.43
N GLN A 252 6.26 -8.73 -2.07
CA GLN A 252 5.56 -8.82 -3.35
C GLN A 252 4.16 -8.22 -3.26
N THR A 253 3.37 -8.64 -2.27
CA THR A 253 2.00 -8.15 -2.08
C THR A 253 2.00 -6.63 -1.96
N THR A 254 2.93 -6.09 -1.19
CA THR A 254 3.06 -4.65 -1.04
C THR A 254 3.41 -3.97 -2.38
N VAL A 255 4.39 -4.50 -3.11
CA VAL A 255 4.80 -3.96 -4.42
C VAL A 255 3.64 -3.98 -5.42
N GLU A 256 2.83 -5.03 -5.46
CA GLU A 256 1.65 -5.10 -6.31
C GLU A 256 0.57 -4.10 -5.87
N THR A 257 0.30 -3.95 -4.57
CA THR A 257 -0.65 -2.92 -4.09
C THR A 257 -0.22 -1.50 -4.45
N LEU A 258 1.09 -1.23 -4.45
CA LEU A 258 1.63 0.05 -4.92
C LEU A 258 1.44 0.21 -6.43
N PHE A 259 1.64 -0.86 -7.20
CA PHE A 259 1.40 -0.83 -8.64
C PHE A 259 -0.07 -0.54 -8.98
N GLU A 260 -1.00 -1.21 -8.32
CA GLU A 260 -2.44 -0.93 -8.50
C GLU A 260 -2.78 0.53 -8.15
N ARG A 261 -2.29 1.01 -7.00
CA ARG A 261 -2.50 2.41 -6.56
C ARG A 261 -1.86 3.44 -7.48
N SER A 262 -0.79 3.09 -8.21
CA SER A 262 -0.15 4.03 -9.14
C SER A 262 -1.11 4.51 -10.23
N GLY A 263 -2.10 3.69 -10.62
CA GLY A 263 -3.13 4.05 -11.60
C GLY A 263 -4.13 5.12 -11.13
N THR A 264 -4.24 5.33 -9.82
CA THR A 264 -5.16 6.32 -9.22
C THR A 264 -4.46 7.62 -8.83
N ILE A 265 -3.12 7.68 -8.90
CA ILE A 265 -2.36 8.89 -8.54
C ILE A 265 -2.56 9.96 -9.60
N VAL A 266 -2.92 11.17 -9.16
CA VAL A 266 -3.07 12.33 -10.05
C VAL A 266 -1.73 13.06 -10.24
N PRO A 267 -1.43 13.57 -11.44
CA PRO A 267 -0.13 14.19 -11.71
C PRO A 267 -0.07 15.65 -11.24
N LEU A 268 0.26 15.85 -9.95
CA LEU A 268 0.32 17.18 -9.33
C LEU A 268 1.40 18.10 -9.90
N LYS A 269 2.46 17.52 -10.49
CA LYS A 269 3.55 18.27 -11.13
C LYS A 269 3.05 19.26 -12.18
N TRP A 270 2.08 18.85 -13.00
CA TRP A 270 1.51 19.68 -14.07
C TRP A 270 0.59 20.81 -13.57
N ARG A 271 0.27 20.86 -12.27
CA ARG A 271 -0.36 22.03 -11.66
C ARG A 271 0.64 23.18 -11.43
N LYS A 272 1.94 22.89 -11.46
CA LYS A 272 3.03 23.86 -11.23
C LYS A 272 3.88 24.12 -12.47
N GLU A 273 4.01 23.12 -13.33
CA GLU A 273 4.83 23.17 -14.54
C GLU A 273 3.94 23.13 -15.78
N MET A 274 4.32 23.83 -16.85
CA MET A 274 3.58 23.81 -18.11
C MET A 274 3.80 22.46 -18.80
N PRO A 275 2.74 21.71 -19.14
CA PRO A 275 2.87 20.43 -19.81
C PRO A 275 3.36 20.61 -21.25
N PRO A 276 4.16 19.65 -21.78
CA PRO A 276 4.67 19.72 -23.16
C PRO A 276 3.58 19.49 -24.22
N ASN A 277 2.50 18.80 -23.86
CA ASN A 277 1.36 18.50 -24.72
C ASN A 277 0.07 19.15 -24.16
N PRO A 278 -0.95 19.41 -25.00
CA PRO A 278 -2.25 19.85 -24.54
C PRO A 278 -2.81 18.90 -23.49
N LEU A 279 -3.07 19.42 -22.29
CA LEU A 279 -3.50 18.63 -21.14
C LEU A 279 -5.01 18.78 -20.95
N LYS A 280 -5.72 17.65 -20.97
CA LYS A 280 -7.14 17.61 -20.60
C LYS A 280 -7.30 17.50 -19.09
N MET A 281 -8.31 18.18 -18.58
CA MET A 281 -8.66 18.27 -17.17
C MET A 281 -10.17 18.10 -17.00
N LYS A 282 -10.62 17.79 -15.79
CA LYS A 282 -12.03 17.78 -15.42
C LYS A 282 -12.39 18.97 -14.56
N ALA A 283 -13.58 19.52 -14.75
CA ALA A 283 -14.13 20.52 -13.85
C ALA A 283 -14.71 19.86 -12.59
N LEU A 284 -14.33 20.38 -11.44
CA LEU A 284 -14.80 19.93 -10.13
C LEU A 284 -16.17 20.53 -9.80
N ALA A 285 -16.42 21.79 -10.17
CA ALA A 285 -17.69 22.45 -9.89
C ALA A 285 -18.19 23.21 -11.12
N ALA A 286 -19.50 23.43 -11.16
CA ALA A 286 -20.11 24.24 -12.20
C ALA A 286 -19.58 25.69 -12.17
N TYR A 287 -19.21 26.21 -13.33
CA TYR A 287 -18.67 27.57 -13.46
C TYR A 287 -19.23 28.27 -14.70
N GLU A 288 -19.73 29.49 -14.49
CA GLU A 288 -20.30 30.33 -15.54
C GLU A 288 -19.62 31.70 -15.53
N HIS A 289 -19.01 32.07 -16.65
CA HIS A 289 -18.48 33.40 -16.89
C HIS A 289 -18.58 33.80 -18.36
N LYS A 290 -19.46 34.76 -18.66
CA LYS A 290 -19.77 35.20 -20.04
C LYS A 290 -20.22 34.00 -20.88
N ASP A 291 -19.56 33.74 -22.01
CA ASP A 291 -19.88 32.63 -22.91
C ASP A 291 -19.24 31.30 -22.48
N PHE A 292 -18.44 31.30 -21.41
CA PHE A 292 -17.81 30.11 -20.87
C PHE A 292 -18.68 29.52 -19.77
N VAL A 293 -19.29 28.37 -20.06
CA VAL A 293 -20.13 27.60 -19.13
C VAL A 293 -19.59 26.18 -19.08
N VAL A 294 -19.35 25.68 -17.88
CA VAL A 294 -18.80 24.35 -17.61
C VAL A 294 -19.58 23.73 -16.48
N ALA A 295 -20.05 22.49 -16.66
CA ALA A 295 -20.68 21.70 -15.62
C ALA A 295 -19.64 20.90 -14.83
N GLU A 296 -20.06 20.32 -13.71
CA GLU A 296 -19.26 19.33 -13.00
C GLU A 296 -18.91 18.15 -13.94
N ASP A 297 -17.69 17.63 -13.83
CA ASP A 297 -17.10 16.56 -14.63
C ASP A 297 -16.84 16.85 -16.13
N ASP A 298 -17.16 18.05 -16.62
CA ASP A 298 -16.87 18.42 -18.01
C ASP A 298 -15.35 18.41 -18.33
N GLU A 299 -15.00 17.92 -19.52
CA GLU A 299 -13.63 17.97 -20.03
C GLU A 299 -13.24 19.39 -20.49
N VAL A 300 -12.10 19.87 -19.98
CA VAL A 300 -11.54 21.18 -20.27
C VAL A 300 -10.07 21.06 -20.61
N THR A 301 -9.61 21.76 -21.65
CA THR A 301 -8.20 21.76 -22.04
C THR A 301 -7.44 22.91 -21.39
N LEU A 302 -6.29 22.61 -20.78
CA LEU A 302 -5.37 23.61 -20.25
C LEU A 302 -4.59 24.27 -21.39
N LEU A 303 -4.60 25.60 -21.44
CA LEU A 303 -3.80 26.39 -22.39
C LEU A 303 -2.61 27.08 -21.71
N ASP A 304 -2.81 27.62 -20.51
CA ASP A 304 -1.76 28.32 -19.76
C ASP A 304 -2.00 28.23 -18.24
N ASN A 305 -0.97 27.78 -17.51
CA ASN A 305 -0.93 27.68 -16.05
C ASN A 305 0.16 28.54 -15.38
N THR A 306 0.76 29.50 -16.10
CA THR A 306 1.80 30.41 -15.56
C THR A 306 1.34 31.17 -14.33
N HIS A 307 0.05 31.53 -14.25
CA HIS A 307 -0.57 32.10 -13.07
C HIS A 307 -1.07 31.01 -12.13
N GLY A 308 -0.47 30.88 -10.95
CA GLY A 308 -0.76 29.78 -10.01
C GLY A 308 -2.18 29.69 -9.45
N THR A 309 -3.03 30.72 -9.62
CA THR A 309 -4.41 30.74 -9.11
C THR A 309 -5.47 30.92 -10.20
N LYS A 310 -5.08 31.27 -11.43
CA LYS A 310 -5.98 31.55 -12.55
C LYS A 310 -5.38 30.96 -13.81
N TRP A 311 -6.11 30.08 -14.49
CA TRP A 311 -5.61 29.40 -15.67
C TRP A 311 -6.38 29.84 -16.90
N LYS A 312 -5.68 29.87 -18.04
CA LYS A 312 -6.32 30.00 -19.34
C LYS A 312 -6.72 28.61 -19.80
N VAL A 313 -8.01 28.44 -20.08
CA VAL A 313 -8.63 27.16 -20.37
C VAL A 313 -9.51 27.24 -21.60
N ARG A 314 -9.76 26.09 -22.23
CA ARG A 314 -10.67 25.94 -23.37
C ARG A 314 -11.70 24.85 -23.10
N SER A 315 -12.98 25.17 -23.25
CA SER A 315 -14.08 24.20 -23.14
C SER A 315 -14.08 23.22 -24.31
N ALA A 316 -14.85 22.13 -24.19
CA ALA A 316 -15.10 21.21 -25.30
C ALA A 316 -15.72 21.90 -26.53
N SER A 317 -16.50 22.98 -26.33
CA SER A 317 -17.08 23.81 -27.40
C SER A 317 -16.07 24.75 -28.07
N GLY A 318 -14.82 24.80 -27.61
CA GLY A 318 -13.75 25.63 -28.18
C GLY A 318 -13.68 27.05 -27.61
N VAL A 319 -14.53 27.41 -26.64
CA VAL A 319 -14.54 28.74 -26.00
C VAL A 319 -13.36 28.85 -25.04
N GLU A 320 -12.54 29.89 -25.20
CA GLU A 320 -11.42 30.17 -24.30
C GLU A 320 -11.82 31.17 -23.20
N SER A 321 -11.39 30.90 -21.97
CA SER A 321 -11.64 31.78 -20.83
C SER A 321 -10.53 31.70 -19.79
N ILE A 322 -10.56 32.62 -18.82
CA ILE A 322 -9.72 32.59 -17.63
C ILE A 322 -10.58 32.16 -16.46
N ALA A 323 -10.22 31.06 -15.82
CA ALA A 323 -10.97 30.48 -14.70
C ALA A 323 -10.04 30.16 -13.51
N PRO A 324 -10.57 30.11 -12.28
CA PRO A 324 -9.79 29.71 -11.10
C PRO A 324 -9.17 28.32 -11.23
N ALA A 325 -7.88 28.20 -10.94
CA ALA A 325 -7.11 26.94 -11.06
C ALA A 325 -7.63 25.82 -10.14
N ILE A 326 -8.25 26.19 -9.02
CA ILE A 326 -8.82 25.25 -8.05
C ILE A 326 -9.99 24.44 -8.61
N LEU A 327 -10.65 24.91 -9.67
CA LEU A 327 -11.78 24.22 -10.28
C LEU A 327 -11.40 23.02 -11.13
N PHE A 328 -10.13 22.89 -11.51
CA PHE A 328 -9.73 21.88 -12.48
C PHE A 328 -8.91 20.79 -11.81
N LEU A 329 -9.31 19.54 -12.01
CA LEU A 329 -8.57 18.34 -11.64
C LEU A 329 -7.87 17.78 -12.88
N ILE A 330 -6.57 17.49 -12.75
CA ILE A 330 -5.84 16.76 -13.79
C ILE A 330 -6.10 15.26 -13.51
N PRO A 331 -6.70 14.51 -14.44
CA PRO A 331 -7.06 13.12 -14.20
C PRO A 331 -5.82 12.25 -14.02
N SER A 332 -5.98 11.16 -13.26
CA SER A 332 -5.00 10.07 -13.19
C SER A 332 -4.93 9.33 -14.55
N PRO A 333 -3.87 8.54 -14.81
CA PRO A 333 -2.70 8.28 -13.97
C PRO A 333 -1.57 9.29 -14.16
N ASP A 334 -0.76 9.47 -13.11
CA ASP A 334 0.56 10.09 -13.21
C ASP A 334 1.58 9.10 -13.79
N SER A 335 2.17 9.46 -14.94
CA SER A 335 3.13 8.60 -15.62
C SER A 335 4.36 8.31 -14.75
N GLU A 336 4.83 9.28 -13.97
CA GLU A 336 5.99 9.08 -13.08
C GLU A 336 5.68 8.08 -11.96
N ALA A 337 4.45 8.12 -11.41
CA ALA A 337 4.01 7.19 -10.39
C ALA A 337 3.97 5.74 -10.93
N VAL A 338 3.39 5.55 -12.13
CA VAL A 338 3.31 4.25 -12.80
C VAL A 338 4.71 3.71 -13.12
N ASP A 339 5.60 4.54 -13.64
CA ASP A 339 6.97 4.16 -13.98
C ASP A 339 7.77 3.70 -12.76
N LYS A 340 7.65 4.43 -11.63
CA LYS A 340 8.32 4.03 -10.39
C LYS A 340 7.76 2.75 -9.81
N ALA A 341 6.45 2.54 -9.84
CA ALA A 341 5.84 1.30 -9.38
C ALA A 341 6.24 0.10 -10.24
N ASN A 342 6.27 0.26 -11.57
CA ASN A 342 6.81 -0.74 -12.48
C ASN A 342 8.30 -1.03 -12.20
N GLY A 343 9.09 0.00 -11.93
CA GLY A 343 10.48 -0.13 -11.51
C GLY A 343 10.64 -0.97 -10.25
N LEU A 344 9.74 -0.84 -9.27
CA LEU A 344 9.69 -1.69 -8.08
C LEU A 344 9.35 -3.14 -8.40
N ARG A 345 8.37 -3.41 -9.27
CA ARG A 345 8.02 -4.78 -9.72
C ARG A 345 9.21 -5.47 -10.37
N GLN A 346 9.91 -4.78 -11.26
CA GLN A 346 11.13 -5.30 -11.91
C GLN A 346 12.25 -5.58 -10.89
N ARG A 347 12.43 -4.70 -9.89
CA ARG A 347 13.38 -4.98 -8.79
C ARG A 347 12.95 -6.18 -7.93
N MET A 348 11.65 -6.37 -7.74
CA MET A 348 11.12 -7.53 -7.01
C MET A 348 11.42 -8.84 -7.74
N VAL A 349 11.31 -8.89 -9.07
CA VAL A 349 11.75 -10.03 -9.89
C VAL A 349 13.23 -10.35 -9.62
N ASN A 350 14.09 -9.34 -9.66
CA ASN A 350 15.53 -9.51 -9.37
C ASN A 350 15.78 -10.03 -7.95
N ILE A 351 14.94 -9.66 -6.97
CA ILE A 351 15.04 -10.14 -5.58
C ILE A 351 14.61 -11.59 -5.46
N TRP A 352 13.54 -11.99 -6.13
CA TRP A 352 13.14 -13.40 -6.23
C TRP A 352 14.27 -14.23 -6.82
N GLU A 353 14.84 -13.80 -7.94
CA GLU A 353 15.94 -14.50 -8.62
C GLU A 353 17.20 -14.59 -7.75
N HIS A 354 17.58 -13.49 -7.08
CA HIS A 354 18.72 -13.49 -6.17
C HIS A 354 18.51 -14.42 -4.96
N SER A 355 17.30 -14.42 -4.40
CA SER A 355 16.93 -15.26 -3.26
C SER A 355 16.94 -16.73 -3.62
N LEU A 356 16.39 -17.10 -4.79
CA LEU A 356 16.44 -18.45 -5.33
C LEU A 356 17.87 -18.94 -5.48
N ARG A 357 18.74 -18.17 -6.15
CA ARG A 357 20.15 -18.54 -6.34
C ARG A 357 20.88 -18.72 -5.02
N THR A 358 20.63 -17.84 -4.07
CA THR A 358 21.24 -17.86 -2.74
C THR A 358 20.79 -19.09 -1.94
N LEU A 359 19.48 -19.34 -1.83
CA LEU A 359 18.96 -20.49 -1.11
C LEU A 359 19.32 -21.80 -1.78
N ARG A 360 19.36 -21.85 -3.11
CA ARG A 360 19.85 -23.02 -3.88
C ARG A 360 21.28 -23.37 -3.52
N SER A 361 22.20 -22.39 -3.52
CA SER A 361 23.59 -22.60 -3.14
C SER A 361 23.73 -23.13 -1.70
N GLN A 362 22.91 -22.62 -0.78
CA GLN A 362 22.90 -23.07 0.62
C GLN A 362 22.37 -24.51 0.75
N THR A 363 21.28 -24.82 0.05
CA THR A 363 20.69 -26.16 -0.01
C THR A 363 21.65 -27.18 -0.63
N LEU A 364 22.32 -26.85 -1.74
CA LEU A 364 23.31 -27.72 -2.38
C LEU A 364 24.51 -28.02 -1.47
N ARG A 365 25.03 -27.01 -0.76
CA ARG A 365 26.13 -27.20 0.21
C ARG A 365 25.72 -28.09 1.38
N LEU A 366 24.49 -27.93 1.89
CA LEU A 366 23.96 -28.78 2.94
C LEU A 366 23.77 -30.22 2.47
N LEU A 367 23.18 -30.42 1.28
CA LEU A 367 23.02 -31.73 0.67
C LEU A 367 24.37 -32.43 0.47
N THR A 368 25.35 -31.72 -0.06
CA THR A 368 26.72 -32.24 -0.25
C THR A 368 27.33 -32.70 1.07
N ARG A 369 27.14 -31.92 2.15
CA ARG A 369 27.60 -32.29 3.50
C ARG A 369 26.88 -33.52 4.03
N VAL A 370 25.55 -33.59 3.90
CA VAL A 370 24.74 -34.73 4.36
C VAL A 370 25.17 -36.00 3.61
N ILE A 371 25.36 -35.93 2.29
CA ILE A 371 25.81 -37.07 1.47
C ILE A 371 27.20 -37.53 1.86
N ASN A 372 28.15 -36.60 2.05
CA ASN A 372 29.53 -36.94 2.42
C ASN A 372 29.65 -37.44 3.87
N GLY A 373 28.66 -37.18 4.72
CA GLY A 373 28.61 -37.64 6.10
C GLY A 373 28.06 -39.06 6.27
N VAL A 374 27.59 -39.71 5.20
CA VAL A 374 27.04 -41.08 5.26
C VAL A 374 28.18 -42.09 5.32
N ASP A 375 28.19 -42.91 6.38
CA ASP A 375 29.17 -43.98 6.55
C ASP A 375 28.76 -45.26 5.80
N SER A 376 29.75 -46.01 5.32
CA SER A 376 29.56 -47.30 4.62
C SER A 376 28.77 -48.35 5.44
N SER A 377 28.79 -48.23 6.78
CA SER A 377 28.07 -49.07 7.73
C SER A 377 26.57 -48.77 7.79
N GLU A 378 26.14 -47.55 7.47
CA GLU A 378 24.72 -47.16 7.42
C GLU A 378 24.05 -47.64 6.12
N LEU A 379 24.83 -47.70 5.04
CA LEU A 379 24.39 -48.14 3.71
C LEU A 379 24.19 -49.67 3.62
N GLY A 380 25.01 -50.46 4.31
CA GLY A 380 24.94 -51.93 4.29
C GLY A 380 23.68 -52.54 4.94
N VAL A 381 22.88 -51.73 5.64
CA VAL A 381 21.64 -52.14 6.32
C VAL A 381 20.39 -51.87 5.45
N LEU A 382 20.54 -51.12 4.35
CA LEU A 382 19.44 -50.74 3.46
C LEU A 382 18.99 -51.92 2.59
N ASN A 383 17.68 -52.05 2.41
CA ASN A 383 17.13 -53.00 1.44
C ASN A 383 17.16 -52.43 0.00
N PRO A 384 17.02 -53.26 -1.06
CA PRO A 384 17.09 -52.79 -2.44
C PRO A 384 16.06 -51.71 -2.81
N ALA A 385 14.84 -51.76 -2.25
CA ALA A 385 13.80 -50.76 -2.51
C ALA A 385 14.16 -49.40 -1.86
N GLN A 386 14.65 -49.45 -0.63
CA GLN A 386 15.17 -48.33 0.14
C GLN A 386 16.34 -47.63 -0.56
N THR A 387 17.27 -48.39 -1.13
CA THR A 387 18.37 -47.85 -1.95
C THR A 387 17.86 -47.17 -3.22
N GLN A 388 16.84 -47.75 -3.87
CA GLN A 388 16.21 -47.17 -5.05
C GLN A 388 15.53 -45.83 -4.73
N ASP A 389 14.85 -45.75 -3.59
CA ASP A 389 14.17 -44.52 -3.13
C ASP A 389 15.15 -43.37 -2.89
N VAL A 390 16.26 -43.64 -2.20
CA VAL A 390 17.33 -42.64 -1.96
C VAL A 390 17.92 -42.15 -3.28
N MET A 391 18.20 -43.07 -4.22
CA MET A 391 18.73 -42.69 -5.54
C MET A 391 17.72 -41.92 -6.40
N LYS A 392 16.42 -42.24 -6.28
CA LYS A 392 15.35 -41.48 -6.91
C LYS A 392 15.32 -40.06 -6.35
N LEU A 393 15.36 -39.92 -5.02
CA LEU A 393 15.36 -38.62 -4.37
C LEU A 393 16.55 -37.76 -4.80
N LEU A 394 17.75 -38.31 -4.91
CA LEU A 394 18.93 -37.56 -5.36
C LEU A 394 18.80 -37.07 -6.81
N LYS A 395 18.21 -37.89 -7.70
CA LYS A 395 17.92 -37.49 -9.07
C LYS A 395 16.84 -36.40 -9.13
N ASP A 396 15.79 -36.54 -8.34
CA ASP A 396 14.71 -35.55 -8.27
C ASP A 396 15.23 -34.23 -7.67
N SER A 397 16.07 -34.31 -6.63
CA SER A 397 16.79 -33.15 -6.06
C SER A 397 17.63 -32.43 -7.11
N LEU A 398 18.34 -33.16 -7.96
CA LEU A 398 19.13 -32.57 -9.03
C LEU A 398 18.24 -31.83 -10.05
N ARG A 399 17.05 -32.35 -10.36
CA ARG A 399 16.09 -31.70 -11.26
C ARG A 399 15.52 -30.42 -10.64
N LYS A 400 15.02 -30.51 -9.40
CA LYS A 400 14.37 -29.41 -8.67
C LYS A 400 15.33 -28.27 -8.32
N LEU A 401 16.61 -28.58 -8.10
CA LEU A 401 17.64 -27.58 -7.78
C LEU A 401 18.39 -27.09 -9.02
N ARG A 402 17.98 -27.47 -10.24
CA ARG A 402 18.60 -26.98 -11.46
C ARG A 402 17.91 -25.69 -11.90
N ILE A 403 18.56 -24.57 -11.61
CA ILE A 403 18.29 -23.28 -12.26
C ILE A 403 19.24 -23.21 -13.48
N ASP A 404 18.78 -22.65 -14.61
CA ASP A 404 19.46 -22.57 -15.92
C ASP A 404 20.78 -21.75 -15.95
N GLU A 405 21.52 -21.67 -14.83
CA GLU A 405 22.86 -21.11 -14.77
C GLU A 405 23.96 -22.17 -15.01
N PRO A 406 25.07 -21.82 -15.70
CA PRO A 406 26.18 -22.74 -15.93
C PRO A 406 26.89 -23.10 -14.62
N GLY A 407 26.73 -24.35 -14.19
CA GLY A 407 27.70 -25.13 -13.41
C GLY A 407 28.47 -24.41 -12.30
N GLY A 408 27.79 -23.77 -11.34
CA GLY A 408 28.42 -23.19 -10.14
C GLY A 408 29.21 -24.23 -9.31
N ALA A 409 30.19 -23.78 -8.52
CA ALA A 409 31.07 -24.67 -7.73
C ALA A 409 30.27 -25.64 -6.84
N ASP A 410 29.25 -25.14 -6.13
CA ASP A 410 28.39 -25.96 -5.26
C ASP A 410 27.65 -27.07 -6.02
N LEU A 411 27.22 -26.80 -7.27
CA LEU A 411 26.55 -27.81 -8.10
C LEU A 411 27.54 -28.89 -8.57
N ARG A 412 28.78 -28.51 -8.91
CA ARG A 412 29.83 -29.47 -9.27
C ARG A 412 30.22 -30.35 -8.09
N ASP A 413 30.36 -29.76 -6.91
CA ASP A 413 30.67 -30.49 -5.68
C ASP A 413 29.54 -31.48 -5.34
N PHE A 414 28.29 -31.04 -5.45
CA PHE A 414 27.13 -31.91 -5.28
C PHE A 414 27.10 -33.08 -6.28
N LEU A 415 27.37 -32.83 -7.56
CA LEU A 415 27.46 -33.87 -8.58
C LEU A 415 28.57 -34.88 -8.27
N HIS A 416 29.74 -34.42 -7.82
CA HIS A 416 30.84 -35.27 -7.40
C HIS A 416 30.48 -36.12 -6.18
N SER A 417 29.76 -35.53 -5.21
CA SER A 417 29.24 -36.24 -4.03
C SER A 417 28.19 -37.29 -4.40
N ILE A 418 27.26 -37.00 -5.32
CA ILE A 418 26.32 -38.00 -5.84
C ILE A 418 27.08 -39.17 -6.48
N HIS A 419 28.08 -38.89 -7.31
CA HIS A 419 28.86 -39.93 -7.96
C HIS A 419 29.63 -40.79 -6.94
N SER A 420 30.23 -40.15 -5.94
CA SER A 420 30.95 -40.82 -4.85
C SER A 420 30.01 -41.69 -4.01
N PHE A 421 28.81 -41.18 -3.70
CA PHE A 421 27.77 -41.90 -2.97
C PHE A 421 27.23 -43.11 -3.75
N ALA A 422 27.00 -42.96 -5.06
CA ALA A 422 26.56 -44.06 -5.92
C ALA A 422 27.61 -45.19 -5.98
N LYS A 423 28.91 -44.85 -5.95
CA LYS A 423 29.99 -45.82 -5.87
C LYS A 423 30.02 -46.52 -4.49
N LEU A 424 29.88 -45.77 -3.41
CA LEU A 424 29.81 -46.33 -2.04
C LEU A 424 28.63 -47.30 -1.88
N LEU A 425 27.48 -47.00 -2.50
CA LEU A 425 26.33 -47.90 -2.54
C LEU A 425 26.66 -49.23 -3.24
N GLN A 426 27.39 -49.20 -4.36
CA GLN A 426 27.79 -50.41 -5.09
C GLN A 426 28.78 -51.27 -4.30
N ASP A 427 29.66 -50.64 -3.53
CA ASP A 427 30.72 -51.33 -2.76
C ASP A 427 30.23 -51.87 -1.39
N SER A 428 29.05 -51.45 -0.92
CA SER A 428 28.49 -51.87 0.38
C SER A 428 27.99 -53.32 0.38
N LYS A 429 28.40 -54.12 1.37
CA LYS A 429 27.92 -55.50 1.58
C LYS A 429 26.74 -55.52 2.55
N VAL A 430 25.73 -56.35 2.26
CA VAL A 430 24.54 -56.53 3.10
C VAL A 430 24.93 -57.11 4.46
N ASP A 431 24.62 -56.39 5.55
CA ASP A 431 24.93 -56.81 6.92
C ASP A 431 23.63 -56.99 7.74
N GLN A 432 23.47 -58.13 8.43
CA GLN A 432 22.19 -58.60 9.00
C GLN A 432 22.00 -58.27 10.51
N ASP A 433 22.65 -57.24 11.03
CA ASP A 433 22.73 -57.00 12.48
C ASP A 433 21.56 -56.13 13.03
N GLU A 434 20.82 -56.63 14.04
CA GLU A 434 19.58 -55.99 14.53
C GLU A 434 19.81 -54.65 15.25
N GLY A 435 20.96 -54.46 15.90
CA GLY A 435 21.34 -53.20 16.54
C GLY A 435 21.49 -52.03 15.56
N ARG A 436 21.75 -52.32 14.28
CA ARG A 436 21.92 -51.32 13.22
C ARG A 436 20.62 -50.93 12.52
N ARG A 437 19.52 -51.67 12.72
CA ARG A 437 18.18 -51.25 12.22
C ARG A 437 17.76 -49.88 12.78
N HIS A 438 18.11 -49.56 14.03
CA HIS A 438 17.83 -48.25 14.62
C HIS A 438 18.63 -47.11 13.94
N SER A 439 19.85 -47.40 13.48
CA SER A 439 20.67 -46.46 12.69
C SER A 439 20.07 -46.26 11.29
N ALA A 440 19.59 -47.32 10.64
CA ALA A 440 18.86 -47.22 9.36
C ALA A 440 17.56 -46.40 9.49
N THR A 441 16.78 -46.58 10.57
CA THR A 441 15.59 -45.76 10.83
C THR A 441 15.94 -44.28 10.99
N LYS A 442 17.03 -43.97 11.71
CA LYS A 442 17.53 -42.60 11.89
C LYS A 442 17.96 -41.98 10.55
N PHE A 443 18.69 -42.73 9.73
CA PHE A 443 19.09 -42.35 8.36
C PHE A 443 17.87 -41.99 7.50
N PHE A 444 16.81 -42.82 7.51
CA PHE A 444 15.59 -42.55 6.74
C PHE A 444 14.82 -41.32 7.21
N VAL A 445 14.79 -41.05 8.52
CA VAL A 445 14.17 -39.85 9.06
C VAL A 445 14.90 -38.59 8.56
N GLU A 446 16.23 -38.63 8.51
CA GLU A 446 17.04 -37.53 7.98
C GLU A 446 16.86 -37.35 6.47
N TRP A 447 16.79 -38.44 5.70
CA TRP A 447 16.55 -38.40 4.24
C TRP A 447 15.15 -37.92 3.86
N LYS A 448 14.14 -38.28 4.65
CA LYS A 448 12.77 -37.72 4.54
C LYS A 448 12.74 -36.21 4.79
N GLN A 449 13.59 -35.71 5.69
CA GLN A 449 13.73 -34.27 5.88
C GLN A 449 14.41 -33.59 4.70
N VAL A 450 15.40 -34.26 4.09
CA VAL A 450 16.05 -33.79 2.86
C VAL A 450 15.02 -33.66 1.73
N GLU A 451 14.18 -34.68 1.53
CA GLU A 451 13.06 -34.64 0.57
C GLU A 451 12.18 -33.41 0.80
N LYS A 452 11.69 -33.23 2.03
CA LYS A 452 10.87 -32.07 2.41
C LYS A 452 11.57 -30.73 2.16
N MET A 453 12.89 -30.65 2.39
CA MET A 453 13.67 -29.44 2.13
C MET A 453 13.70 -29.08 0.65
N VAL A 454 13.89 -30.08 -0.21
CA VAL A 454 13.92 -29.89 -1.66
C VAL A 454 12.53 -29.52 -2.17
N ASP A 455 11.47 -30.16 -1.68
CA ASP A 455 10.09 -29.80 -2.03
C ASP A 455 9.74 -28.37 -1.61
N THR A 456 10.17 -27.96 -0.41
CA THR A 456 9.97 -26.58 0.07
C THR A 456 10.72 -25.57 -0.81
N PHE A 457 11.88 -25.94 -1.36
CA PHE A 457 12.59 -25.10 -2.33
C PHE A 457 11.89 -25.05 -3.68
N GLU A 458 11.32 -26.15 -4.15
CA GLU A 458 10.54 -26.19 -5.40
C GLU A 458 9.30 -25.30 -5.31
N GLU A 459 8.58 -25.31 -4.17
CA GLU A 459 7.47 -24.38 -3.91
C GLU A 459 7.91 -22.91 -4.08
N LEU A 460 9.06 -22.54 -3.49
CA LEU A 460 9.65 -21.20 -3.64
C LEU A 460 9.94 -20.86 -5.11
N ALA A 461 10.48 -21.80 -5.88
CA ALA A 461 10.78 -21.60 -7.29
C ALA A 461 9.52 -21.37 -8.14
N ILE A 462 8.44 -22.11 -7.86
CA ILE A 462 7.15 -21.92 -8.52
C ILE A 462 6.61 -20.50 -8.30
N TYR A 463 6.67 -19.98 -7.06
CA TYR A 463 6.23 -18.61 -6.78
C TYR A 463 7.04 -17.56 -7.55
N ALA A 464 8.35 -17.73 -7.63
CA ALA A 464 9.23 -16.81 -8.34
C ALA A 464 8.96 -16.82 -9.85
N ASP A 465 8.80 -18.00 -10.45
CA ASP A 465 8.49 -18.14 -11.88
C ASP A 465 7.11 -17.56 -12.22
N ASP A 466 6.10 -17.83 -11.39
CA ASP A 466 4.75 -17.25 -11.55
C ASP A 466 4.78 -15.72 -11.50
N TYR A 467 5.49 -15.15 -10.52
CA TYR A 467 5.62 -13.71 -10.40
C TYR A 467 6.35 -13.09 -11.60
N THR A 468 7.46 -13.70 -12.02
CA THR A 468 8.25 -13.24 -13.18
C THR A 468 7.40 -13.25 -14.45
N ASN A 469 6.68 -14.35 -14.70
CA ASN A 469 5.76 -14.46 -15.83
C ASN A 469 4.65 -13.41 -15.80
N THR A 470 4.13 -13.08 -14.60
CA THR A 470 3.09 -12.06 -14.41
C THR A 470 3.64 -10.66 -14.73
N VAL A 471 4.83 -10.34 -14.24
CA VAL A 471 5.50 -9.06 -14.52
C VAL A 471 5.84 -8.94 -16.00
N ASP A 472 6.35 -10.00 -16.64
CA ASP A 472 6.67 -10.04 -18.07
C ASP A 472 5.43 -9.83 -18.93
N LYS A 473 4.32 -10.53 -18.66
CA LYS A 473 3.05 -10.32 -19.38
C LYS A 473 2.56 -8.88 -19.26
N SER A 474 2.64 -8.30 -18.06
CA SER A 474 2.18 -6.92 -17.81
C SER A 474 3.09 -5.85 -18.42
N SER A 475 4.41 -6.08 -18.47
CA SER A 475 5.39 -5.16 -19.06
C SER A 475 5.46 -5.23 -20.59
N ASN A 476 5.10 -6.38 -21.17
CA ASN A 476 5.01 -6.59 -22.62
C ASN A 476 3.61 -6.30 -23.19
N THR A 477 2.69 -5.74 -22.38
CA THR A 477 1.38 -5.29 -22.86
C THR A 477 1.57 -4.05 -23.73
N LYS A 478 1.80 -4.27 -25.03
CA LYS A 478 1.78 -3.20 -26.03
C LYS A 478 0.37 -2.63 -26.11
N TYR A 479 0.26 -1.31 -26.06
CA TYR A 479 -0.99 -0.62 -26.32
C TYR A 479 -0.98 -0.15 -27.77
N TYR A 480 -2.01 -0.50 -28.50
CA TYR A 480 -2.22 -0.11 -29.89
C TYR A 480 -3.30 0.95 -29.94
N LEU A 481 -3.09 1.96 -30.78
CA LEU A 481 -4.08 2.99 -31.04
C LEU A 481 -5.06 2.44 -32.09
N CYS A 482 -6.25 2.04 -31.65
CA CYS A 482 -7.30 1.41 -32.44
C CYS A 482 -8.43 2.42 -32.71
N PHE A 483 -9.13 2.28 -33.83
CA PHE A 483 -10.44 2.91 -34.01
C PHE A 483 -11.49 1.95 -33.46
N ASP A 484 -12.42 2.45 -32.64
CA ASP A 484 -13.61 1.68 -32.26
C ASP A 484 -14.62 1.59 -33.43
N ASP A 485 -15.69 0.84 -33.21
CA ASP A 485 -16.83 0.65 -34.12
C ASP A 485 -17.54 1.96 -34.49
N GLU A 486 -17.33 3.02 -33.72
CA GLU A 486 -17.84 4.38 -33.98
C GLU A 486 -16.80 5.30 -34.66
N GLY A 487 -15.62 4.77 -35.03
CA GLY A 487 -14.55 5.53 -35.68
C GLY A 487 -13.80 6.47 -34.75
N LYS A 488 -13.88 6.26 -33.43
CA LYS A 488 -13.18 7.04 -32.41
C LYS A 488 -11.88 6.35 -31.99
N LEU A 489 -10.83 7.15 -31.86
CA LEU A 489 -9.51 6.69 -31.45
C LEU A 489 -9.50 6.24 -29.98
N ARG A 490 -9.13 4.98 -29.72
CA ARG A 490 -8.94 4.43 -28.37
C ARG A 490 -7.61 3.68 -28.27
N TRP A 491 -7.11 3.56 -27.04
CA TRP A 491 -5.97 2.70 -26.75
C TRP A 491 -6.49 1.30 -26.40
N CYS A 492 -6.17 0.32 -27.23
CA CYS A 492 -6.48 -1.09 -27.03
C CYS A 492 -5.22 -1.81 -26.52
N SER A 493 -5.34 -2.62 -25.47
CA SER A 493 -4.22 -3.48 -25.05
C SER A 493 -4.03 -4.65 -26.03
N ASN A 494 -2.81 -5.13 -26.20
CA ASN A 494 -2.52 -6.31 -27.05
C ASN A 494 -3.39 -7.52 -26.66
N GLY A 495 -3.63 -7.70 -25.36
CA GLY A 495 -4.49 -8.78 -24.85
C GLY A 495 -5.98 -8.64 -25.19
N TYR A 496 -6.47 -7.44 -25.56
CA TYR A 496 -7.82 -7.26 -26.11
C TYR A 496 -7.90 -7.70 -27.58
N ILE A 497 -6.88 -7.35 -28.36
CA ILE A 497 -6.77 -7.72 -29.79
C ILE A 497 -6.61 -9.23 -29.95
N GLU A 498 -5.75 -9.86 -29.15
CA GLU A 498 -5.52 -11.32 -29.18
C GLU A 498 -6.76 -12.14 -28.77
N ARG A 499 -7.73 -11.53 -28.07
CA ARG A 499 -9.01 -12.18 -27.72
C ARG A 499 -10.06 -12.09 -28.82
N MET A 500 -9.89 -11.21 -29.81
CA MET A 500 -10.73 -11.19 -31.01
C MET A 500 -10.31 -12.38 -31.89
N LYS A 501 -11.08 -13.46 -31.85
CA LYS A 501 -10.72 -14.77 -32.43
C LYS A 501 -10.56 -14.81 -33.97
N HIS A 502 -10.71 -13.70 -34.69
CA HIS A 502 -10.68 -13.66 -36.16
C HIS A 502 -10.00 -12.42 -36.72
N VAL A 503 -8.76 -12.15 -36.30
CA VAL A 503 -7.94 -11.08 -36.88
C VAL A 503 -6.62 -11.65 -37.39
N GLU A 504 -6.51 -11.84 -38.71
CA GLU A 504 -5.21 -12.10 -39.36
C GLU A 504 -4.58 -10.75 -39.76
N LEU A 505 -3.36 -10.51 -39.29
CA LEU A 505 -2.58 -9.33 -39.66
C LEU A 505 -1.98 -9.54 -41.05
N ASP A 506 -2.54 -8.86 -42.05
CA ASP A 506 -1.99 -8.88 -43.41
C ASP A 506 -0.75 -7.97 -43.48
N THR A 507 0.43 -8.57 -43.42
CA THR A 507 1.72 -7.86 -43.48
C THR A 507 2.13 -7.45 -44.90
N ASP A 508 1.37 -7.86 -45.91
CA ASP A 508 1.79 -7.76 -47.32
C ASP A 508 1.23 -6.53 -48.05
N ILE A 509 0.47 -5.67 -47.36
CA ILE A 509 -0.03 -4.41 -47.93
C ILE A 509 1.13 -3.40 -48.00
N PRO A 510 1.50 -2.90 -49.20
CA PRO A 510 2.67 -2.06 -49.34
C PRO A 510 2.50 -0.72 -48.62
N LEU A 511 3.34 -0.54 -47.60
CA LEU A 511 3.61 0.70 -46.87
C LEU A 511 3.88 1.86 -47.85
N THR A 512 2.87 2.70 -48.05
CA THR A 512 3.03 4.06 -48.59
C THR A 512 2.12 4.93 -47.73
N ILE A 513 2.60 5.97 -47.04
CA ILE A 513 3.25 7.18 -47.57
C ILE A 513 4.20 7.76 -46.50
N GLU A 514 5.34 8.29 -46.95
CA GLU A 514 6.30 9.05 -46.14
C GLU A 514 5.69 10.37 -45.64
N HIS A 515 5.63 10.56 -44.32
CA HIS A 515 6.19 11.73 -43.59
C HIS A 515 5.97 11.56 -42.07
N ASN A 516 7.08 11.44 -41.34
CA ASN A 516 7.24 11.46 -39.88
C ASN A 516 6.39 10.50 -39.02
N GLU A 517 7.01 9.35 -38.70
CA GLU A 517 6.86 8.56 -37.45
C GLU A 517 5.46 8.12 -36.99
N VAL A 518 4.55 7.78 -37.91
CA VAL A 518 3.40 6.92 -37.58
C VAL A 518 3.22 5.83 -38.64
N GLN A 519 3.46 4.57 -38.26
CA GLN A 519 3.11 3.40 -39.08
C GLN A 519 1.63 3.09 -38.88
N LEU A 520 0.82 3.31 -39.91
CA LEU A 520 -0.57 2.86 -39.97
C LEU A 520 -0.61 1.40 -40.43
N MET A 521 -1.19 0.53 -39.61
CA MET A 521 -1.49 -0.86 -39.96
C MET A 521 -3.02 -0.97 -40.04
N ILE A 522 -3.55 -1.30 -41.22
CA ILE A 522 -4.99 -1.44 -41.43
C ILE A 522 -5.35 -2.90 -41.19
N ILE A 523 -6.20 -3.15 -40.20
CA ILE A 523 -6.68 -4.49 -39.87
C ILE A 523 -8.04 -4.69 -40.56
N PHE A 524 -8.17 -5.76 -41.35
CA PHE A 524 -9.44 -6.14 -41.98
C PHE A 524 -10.09 -7.28 -41.20
N GLU A 525 -11.35 -7.10 -40.83
CA GLU A 525 -12.19 -8.18 -40.30
C GLU A 525 -12.70 -9.01 -41.48
N LYS A 526 -12.39 -10.31 -41.49
CA LYS A 526 -12.90 -11.24 -42.50
C LYS A 526 -14.28 -11.72 -42.05
N ALA A 527 -15.33 -11.40 -42.80
CA ALA A 527 -16.66 -11.94 -42.55
C ALA A 527 -16.62 -13.48 -42.68
N GLN A 528 -17.19 -14.17 -41.68
CA GLN A 528 -17.29 -15.64 -41.65
C GLN A 528 -18.10 -16.14 -42.86
N ASP A 529 -17.50 -17.04 -43.65
CA ASP A 529 -18.28 -18.06 -44.33
C ASP A 529 -18.52 -19.19 -43.32
N ASP A 530 -19.78 -19.39 -42.96
CA ASP A 530 -20.26 -20.54 -42.21
C ASP A 530 -19.99 -21.82 -43.02
N ASP A 531 -19.29 -22.80 -42.43
CA ASP A 531 -19.67 -24.23 -42.51
C ASP A 531 -18.70 -25.14 -41.71
N GLU A 532 -19.32 -25.91 -40.81
CA GLU A 532 -19.03 -27.29 -40.39
C GLU A 532 -17.76 -27.68 -39.59
N GLU A 533 -18.02 -27.97 -38.30
CA GLU A 533 -17.69 -29.19 -37.54
C GLU A 533 -16.35 -29.95 -37.80
N GLN A 534 -15.53 -30.11 -36.75
CA GLN A 534 -15.40 -31.40 -36.05
C GLN A 534 -14.53 -31.35 -34.76
N GLN A 535 -14.97 -32.19 -33.82
CA GLN A 535 -14.59 -32.38 -32.42
C GLN A 535 -13.21 -33.04 -32.15
N SER A 536 -12.85 -32.95 -30.86
CA SER A 536 -11.95 -33.80 -30.03
C SER A 536 -10.47 -33.36 -29.97
N ASP A 537 -9.82 -33.14 -28.81
CA ASP A 537 -10.12 -33.40 -27.41
C ASP A 537 -9.39 -32.40 -26.50
N MET A 538 -10.11 -31.75 -25.56
CA MET A 538 -9.49 -31.23 -24.34
C MET A 538 -10.43 -31.47 -23.16
N MET A 539 -10.17 -32.55 -22.45
CA MET A 539 -10.69 -32.80 -21.12
C MET A 539 -9.97 -31.87 -20.12
N THR A 540 -10.75 -31.35 -19.17
CA THR A 540 -10.38 -30.72 -17.90
C THR A 540 -10.27 -29.18 -17.89
N VAL A 541 -10.97 -28.59 -16.90
CA VAL A 541 -11.01 -27.17 -16.47
C VAL A 541 -12.25 -26.38 -16.92
N SER A 542 -13.42 -27.02 -17.03
CA SER A 542 -14.71 -26.29 -17.05
C SER A 542 -15.63 -26.62 -15.88
N SER A 543 -15.40 -27.70 -15.12
CA SER A 543 -16.25 -28.05 -13.96
C SER A 543 -15.72 -27.53 -12.61
N ALA A 544 -14.71 -26.66 -12.61
CA ALA A 544 -14.19 -26.00 -11.40
C ALA A 544 -14.32 -24.47 -11.44
N LEU A 545 -14.80 -23.91 -12.56
CA LEU A 545 -15.08 -22.47 -12.71
C LEU A 545 -16.58 -22.15 -12.59
N GLU A 546 -17.47 -23.09 -12.90
CA GLU A 546 -18.91 -22.96 -12.64
C GLU A 546 -19.30 -23.17 -11.16
N THR A 547 -18.34 -23.35 -10.25
CA THR A 547 -18.60 -23.38 -8.79
C THR A 547 -17.84 -22.30 -8.03
N ILE A 548 -17.20 -21.35 -8.73
CA ILE A 548 -16.48 -20.23 -8.11
C ILE A 548 -17.02 -18.87 -8.58
N GLU A 549 -17.72 -18.81 -9.72
CA GLU A 549 -18.36 -17.56 -10.19
C GLU A 549 -19.69 -17.24 -9.48
N GLU A 550 -20.33 -18.19 -8.79
CA GLU A 550 -21.55 -17.94 -8.00
C GLU A 550 -21.31 -17.77 -6.48
N GLU A 551 -20.07 -17.89 -5.98
CA GLU A 551 -19.74 -17.59 -4.57
C GLU A 551 -18.72 -16.43 -4.39
N MET A 552 -18.31 -15.75 -5.47
CA MET A 552 -17.47 -14.54 -5.40
C MET A 552 -18.23 -13.23 -5.65
N PHE A 553 -19.57 -13.29 -5.78
CA PHE A 553 -20.48 -12.14 -5.69
C PHE A 553 -21.34 -12.23 -4.41
N SER A 554 -20.72 -12.52 -3.26
CA SER A 554 -21.27 -12.04 -1.99
C SER A 554 -20.85 -10.59 -1.81
N SER A 555 -21.75 -9.70 -2.16
CA SER A 555 -21.73 -8.29 -1.84
C SER A 555 -21.58 -8.06 -0.32
N ASP A 556 -20.37 -7.82 0.16
CA ASP A 556 -20.18 -6.88 1.28
C ASP A 556 -19.78 -5.53 0.69
N PHE A 557 -20.78 -4.93 0.04
CA PHE A 557 -20.79 -3.54 -0.33
C PHE A 557 -20.79 -2.70 0.96
N MET A 558 -19.90 -1.71 1.02
CA MET A 558 -19.90 -0.68 2.04
C MET A 558 -21.33 -0.20 2.29
N ARG A 559 -21.85 -0.44 3.49
CA ARG A 559 -23.10 0.17 3.94
C ARG A 559 -22.86 1.67 4.13
N GLU A 560 -23.11 2.45 3.09
CA GLU A 560 -23.45 3.85 3.26
C GLU A 560 -24.77 3.91 4.02
N SER A 561 -24.71 4.30 5.29
CA SER A 561 -25.91 4.61 6.07
C SER A 561 -26.43 5.98 5.66
N GLN A 562 -27.15 6.05 4.54
CA GLN A 562 -28.00 7.20 4.25
C GLN A 562 -29.20 7.18 5.20
N THR A 563 -29.42 8.31 5.88
CA THR A 563 -30.52 8.49 6.83
C THR A 563 -31.67 9.20 6.11
N PHE A 564 -32.80 8.50 5.96
CA PHE A 564 -34.02 9.04 5.35
C PHE A 564 -35.04 9.39 6.44
N SER A 565 -35.68 10.55 6.34
CA SER A 565 -36.78 10.94 7.23
C SER A 565 -38.11 10.49 6.64
N ILE A 566 -38.62 9.34 7.08
CA ILE A 566 -39.90 8.80 6.62
C ILE A 566 -41.04 9.70 7.11
N THR A 567 -41.81 10.22 6.16
CA THR A 567 -42.96 11.12 6.38
C THR A 567 -44.29 10.37 6.45
N GLY A 568 -44.41 9.19 5.83
CA GLY A 568 -45.60 8.34 5.91
C GLY A 568 -45.41 6.95 5.31
N VAL A 569 -46.26 6.00 5.69
CA VAL A 569 -46.26 4.62 5.17
C VAL A 569 -47.66 4.28 4.70
N LEU A 570 -47.80 3.71 3.49
CA LEU A 570 -49.08 3.31 2.94
C LEU A 570 -49.56 1.98 3.56
N ASP A 571 -50.74 1.95 4.19
CA ASP A 571 -51.37 0.71 4.67
C ASP A 571 -52.14 0.04 3.51
N PRO A 572 -51.71 -1.14 3.04
CA PRO A 572 -52.33 -1.80 1.89
C PRO A 572 -53.71 -2.42 2.20
N ARG A 573 -54.17 -2.38 3.45
CA ARG A 573 -55.53 -2.82 3.83
C ARG A 573 -56.56 -1.72 3.65
N THR A 574 -56.15 -0.47 3.78
CA THR A 574 -57.03 0.72 3.74
C THR A 574 -56.68 1.70 2.63
N ASP A 575 -55.52 1.55 2.01
CA ASP A 575 -54.93 2.44 0.98
C ASP A 575 -54.72 3.88 1.48
N GLU A 576 -54.53 4.05 2.80
CA GLU A 576 -54.28 5.34 3.45
C GLU A 576 -52.85 5.45 3.98
N ILE A 577 -52.31 6.67 3.98
CA ILE A 577 -50.96 6.96 4.49
C ILE A 577 -51.03 7.11 6.02
N VAL A 578 -50.42 6.15 6.73
CA VAL A 578 -50.32 6.13 8.18
C VAL A 578 -48.93 6.55 8.64
N SER A 579 -48.84 7.06 9.87
CA SER A 579 -47.55 7.44 10.45
C SER A 579 -46.66 6.21 10.69
N ILE A 580 -45.34 6.40 10.64
CA ILE A 580 -44.35 5.33 10.90
C ILE A 580 -44.56 4.63 12.25
N PHE A 581 -45.03 5.35 13.27
CA PHE A 581 -45.31 4.77 14.59
C PHE A 581 -46.51 3.82 14.57
N SER A 582 -47.56 4.15 13.80
CA SER A 582 -48.71 3.25 13.61
C SER A 582 -48.30 2.05 12.76
N ALA A 583 -47.57 2.28 11.66
CA ALA A 583 -47.12 1.21 10.76
C ALA A 583 -46.24 0.15 11.47
N VAL A 584 -45.43 0.57 12.45
CA VAL A 584 -44.66 -0.37 13.30
C VAL A 584 -45.55 -1.13 14.28
N ALA A 585 -46.53 -0.45 14.89
CA ALA A 585 -47.47 -1.09 15.81
C ALA A 585 -48.38 -2.12 15.11
N ASP A 586 -48.76 -1.83 13.87
CA ASP A 586 -49.60 -2.67 13.02
C ASP A 586 -48.81 -3.76 12.26
N GLY A 587 -47.49 -3.81 12.45
CA GLY A 587 -46.61 -4.83 11.88
C GLY A 587 -46.34 -4.69 10.37
N ILE A 588 -46.62 -3.50 9.81
CA ILE A 588 -46.36 -3.16 8.40
C ILE A 588 -44.89 -2.80 8.19
N VAL A 589 -44.21 -2.26 9.20
CA VAL A 589 -42.76 -1.97 9.15
C VAL A 589 -42.06 -2.64 10.33
N ASP A 590 -41.12 -3.54 10.03
CA ASP A 590 -40.24 -4.11 11.04
C ASP A 590 -38.97 -3.27 11.18
N ARG A 591 -38.88 -2.55 12.30
CA ARG A 591 -37.75 -1.68 12.61
C ARG A 591 -36.46 -2.44 12.94
N LYS A 592 -36.54 -3.69 13.41
CA LYS A 592 -35.35 -4.47 13.78
C LYS A 592 -34.64 -5.01 12.56
N ASP A 593 -35.43 -5.50 11.60
CA ASP A 593 -34.90 -6.14 10.39
C ASP A 593 -34.86 -5.18 9.19
N GLY A 594 -35.50 -4.01 9.28
CA GLY A 594 -35.45 -2.96 8.25
C GLY A 594 -36.28 -3.29 7.02
N VAL A 595 -37.42 -3.94 7.21
CA VAL A 595 -38.24 -4.53 6.15
C VAL A 595 -39.68 -4.01 6.24
N TYR A 596 -40.27 -3.65 5.10
CA TYR A 596 -41.70 -3.42 4.94
C TYR A 596 -42.40 -4.74 4.66
N ARG A 597 -43.50 -5.01 5.36
CA ARG A 597 -44.28 -6.23 5.21
C ARG A 597 -45.71 -5.88 4.82
N ASN A 598 -46.17 -6.43 3.71
CA ASN A 598 -47.55 -6.29 3.29
C ASN A 598 -48.43 -7.31 4.05
N PRO A 599 -49.33 -6.88 4.95
CA PRO A 599 -50.18 -7.79 5.72
C PRO A 599 -51.25 -8.51 4.88
N VAL A 600 -51.52 -8.07 3.64
CA VAL A 600 -52.52 -8.68 2.74
C VAL A 600 -51.89 -9.78 1.89
N THR A 601 -50.71 -9.55 1.32
CA THR A 601 -50.03 -10.52 0.45
C THR A 601 -49.03 -11.41 1.21
N GLY A 602 -48.60 -10.98 2.41
CA GLY A 602 -47.59 -11.67 3.22
C GLY A 602 -46.15 -11.46 2.75
N GLU A 603 -45.96 -10.76 1.64
CA GLU A 603 -44.66 -10.43 1.06
C GLU A 603 -43.94 -9.37 1.90
N SER A 604 -42.62 -9.51 2.00
CA SER A 604 -41.75 -8.62 2.75
C SER A 604 -40.61 -8.13 1.87
N MET A 605 -40.33 -6.83 1.89
CA MET A 605 -39.28 -6.20 1.08
C MET A 605 -38.48 -5.17 1.86
N PRO A 606 -37.20 -4.95 1.55
CA PRO A 606 -36.38 -3.96 2.24
C PRO A 606 -36.97 -2.55 2.14
N ILE A 607 -36.81 -1.74 3.21
CA ILE A 607 -37.30 -0.35 3.25
C ILE A 607 -36.85 0.49 2.03
N PRO A 608 -35.60 0.42 1.52
CA PRO A 608 -35.18 1.15 0.33
C PRO A 608 -35.99 0.78 -0.92
N GLU A 609 -36.36 -0.48 -1.06
CA GLU A 609 -37.18 -0.95 -2.17
C GLU A 609 -38.64 -0.53 -2.00
N ALA A 610 -39.16 -0.55 -0.77
CA ALA A 610 -40.49 -0.04 -0.45
C ALA A 610 -40.61 1.47 -0.68
N MET A 611 -39.54 2.25 -0.46
CA MET A 611 -39.47 3.67 -0.83
C MET A 611 -39.47 3.86 -2.35
N ASN A 612 -38.65 3.10 -3.09
CA ASN A 612 -38.62 3.17 -4.55
C ASN A 612 -39.96 2.80 -5.21
N ARG A 613 -40.73 1.90 -4.58
CA ARG A 613 -42.07 1.51 -5.03
C ARG A 613 -43.19 2.43 -4.51
N GLY A 614 -42.87 3.44 -3.69
CA GLY A 614 -43.82 4.43 -3.17
C GLY A 614 -44.68 3.97 -2.01
N PHE A 615 -44.36 2.85 -1.36
CA PHE A 615 -45.06 2.35 -0.17
C PHE A 615 -44.61 3.04 1.12
N ILE A 616 -43.42 3.64 1.12
CA ILE A 616 -42.86 4.45 2.20
C ILE A 616 -42.43 5.78 1.59
N ILE A 617 -42.93 6.90 2.14
CA ILE A 617 -42.80 8.25 1.61
C ILE A 617 -41.87 9.10 2.48
#